data_AF-S4PZE3-F1
#
_entry.id   AF-S4PZE3-F1
#
_cell.length_a   1.000
_cell.length_b   1.000
_cell.length_c   1.000
_cell.angle_alpha   90.00
_cell.angle_beta   90.00
_cell.angle_gamma   90.00
#
_symmetry.space_group_name_H-M   'P 1'
#
loop_
_entity.id
_entity.type
_entity.pdbx_description
1 polymer ?
#
loop_
_entity_poly.entity_id
_entity_poly.type
_entity_poly.pdbx_seq_one_letter_code
_entity_poly.pdbx_strand_id
1 'polypeptide(L)'
;YAPYWRKDARGIICGLTAFTTKNHIIRAALEAVCFQTRDILEAMNKDCGMPLSKLHVDGKMTSNDLLMQLQADLVGIPVLRAQS
;
A
#
# COMPACT_ATOMS: atom_id res chain seq x y z
N TYR A 1 -10.48 8.63 -1.84
CA TYR A 1 -9.08 8.31 -1.48
C TYR A 1 -8.66 9.25 -0.36
N ALA A 2 -8.44 8.75 0.85
CA ALA A 2 -7.75 9.51 1.89
C ALA A 2 -6.25 9.53 1.55
N PRO A 3 -5.49 10.60 1.81
CA PRO A 3 -5.85 11.88 2.44
C PRO A 3 -6.44 12.94 1.49
N TYR A 4 -6.56 12.66 0.18
CA TYR A 4 -6.86 13.68 -0.83
C TYR A 4 -8.36 13.94 -1.09
N TRP A 5 -9.25 13.12 -0.54
CA TRP A 5 -10.73 13.26 -0.53
C TRP A 5 -11.39 13.67 -1.87
N ARG A 6 -10.84 13.24 -3.00
CA ARG A 6 -11.39 13.51 -4.34
C ARG A 6 -12.36 12.44 -4.82
N LYS A 7 -13.63 12.83 -5.02
CA LYS A 7 -14.72 11.95 -5.50
C LYS A 7 -14.73 11.77 -7.02
N ASP A 8 -14.13 12.71 -7.74
CA ASP A 8 -13.99 12.75 -9.20
C ASP A 8 -12.80 11.92 -9.72
N ALA A 9 -11.93 11.43 -8.83
CA ALA A 9 -10.78 10.62 -9.20
C ALA A 9 -11.19 9.36 -10.01
N ARG A 10 -10.34 8.97 -10.97
CA ARG A 10 -10.48 7.78 -11.81
C ARG A 10 -9.18 6.98 -11.79
N GLY A 11 -9.27 5.68 -12.10
CA GLY A 11 -8.11 4.82 -12.25
C GLY A 11 -7.27 5.25 -13.45
N ILE A 12 -5.96 5.37 -13.27
CA ILE A 12 -5.00 5.71 -14.32
C ILE A 12 -3.88 4.67 -14.28
N ILE A 13 -3.46 4.22 -15.46
CA ILE A 13 -2.23 3.45 -15.65
C ILE A 13 -1.31 4.32 -16.49
N CYS A 14 -0.12 4.62 -16.00
CA CYS A 14 0.88 5.44 -16.68
C CYS A 14 2.24 4.72 -16.72
N GLY A 15 3.15 5.20 -17.56
CA GLY A 15 4.50 4.60 -17.71
C GLY A 15 4.56 3.31 -18.53
N LEU A 16 3.59 3.08 -19.41
CA LEU A 16 3.58 1.92 -20.30
C LEU A 16 4.65 2.05 -21.39
N THR A 17 5.36 0.96 -21.66
CA THR A 17 6.29 0.81 -22.78
C THR A 17 5.98 -0.47 -23.56
N ALA A 18 6.64 -0.67 -24.70
CA ALA A 18 6.52 -1.92 -25.46
C ALA A 18 6.95 -3.18 -24.68
N PHE A 19 7.70 -3.02 -23.59
CA PHE A 19 8.13 -4.12 -22.71
C PHE A 19 7.14 -4.39 -21.56
N THR A 20 6.06 -3.62 -21.44
CA THR A 20 5.10 -3.80 -20.36
C THR A 20 4.29 -5.07 -20.54
N THR A 21 4.30 -5.94 -19.51
CA THR A 21 3.54 -7.19 -19.50
C THR A 21 2.44 -7.15 -18.45
N LYS A 22 1.50 -8.10 -18.51
CA LYS A 22 0.47 -8.29 -17.49
C LYS A 22 1.04 -8.43 -16.07
N ASN A 23 2.24 -9.00 -15.93
CA ASN A 23 2.89 -9.19 -14.64
C ASN A 23 3.30 -7.83 -14.03
N HIS A 24 3.76 -6.88 -14.86
CA HIS A 24 4.06 -5.53 -14.41
C HIS A 24 2.80 -4.80 -13.95
N ILE A 25 1.67 -4.99 -14.63
CA ILE A 25 0.39 -4.37 -14.24
C ILE A 25 -0.11 -4.94 -12.92
N ILE A 26 -0.06 -6.27 -12.73
CA ILE A 26 -0.44 -6.92 -11.48
C ILE A 26 0.43 -6.42 -10.32
N ARG A 27 1.74 -6.35 -10.54
CA ARG A 27 2.67 -5.81 -9.54
C ARG A 27 2.37 -4.34 -9.21
N ALA A 28 2.17 -3.50 -10.22
CA ALA A 28 1.85 -2.09 -10.04
C ALA A 28 0.52 -1.89 -9.28
N ALA A 29 -0.47 -2.76 -9.48
CA ALA A 29 -1.71 -2.73 -8.72
C ALA A 29 -1.49 -3.07 -7.23
N LEU A 30 -0.65 -4.06 -6.91
CA LEU A 30 -0.28 -4.38 -5.53
C LEU A 30 0.51 -3.24 -4.88
N GLU A 31 1.50 -2.68 -5.58
CA GLU A 31 2.28 -1.54 -5.11
C GLU A 31 1.39 -0.30 -4.89
N ALA A 32 0.41 -0.05 -5.76
CA ALA A 32 -0.55 1.03 -5.58
C ALA A 32 -1.33 0.92 -4.27
N VAL A 33 -1.73 -0.29 -3.86
CA VAL A 33 -2.35 -0.52 -2.55
C VAL A 33 -1.39 -0.15 -1.43
N CYS A 34 -0.11 -0.54 -1.54
CA CYS A 34 0.90 -0.20 -0.53
C CYS A 34 1.14 1.31 -0.38
N PHE A 35 1.23 2.03 -1.50
CA PHE A 35 1.38 3.49 -1.51
C PHE A 35 0.18 4.18 -0.84
N GLN A 36 -1.03 3.71 -1.13
CA GLN A 36 -2.25 4.24 -0.51
C GLN A 36 -2.25 4.08 1.01
N THR A 37 -1.83 2.91 1.50
CA THR A 37 -1.69 2.65 2.93
C THR A 37 -0.64 3.58 3.56
N ARG A 38 0.51 3.79 2.90
CA ARG A 38 1.56 4.68 3.41
C ARG A 38 1.09 6.13 3.54
N ASP A 39 0.40 6.65 2.53
CA ASP A 39 -0.12 8.03 2.57
C ASP A 39 -1.04 8.25 3.79
N ILE A 40 -1.83 7.23 4.16
CA ILE A 40 -2.66 7.26 5.37
C ILE A 40 -1.79 7.22 6.63
N LEU A 41 -0.81 6.31 6.71
CA LEU A 41 0.09 6.21 7.87
C LEU A 41 0.90 7.48 8.09
N GLU A 42 1.37 8.12 7.01
CA GLU A 42 2.07 9.40 7.08
C GLU A 42 1.17 10.53 7.59
N ALA A 43 -0.10 10.57 7.15
CA ALA A 43 -1.07 11.52 7.67
C ALA A 43 -1.32 11.28 9.17
N MET A 44 -1.53 10.03 9.58
CA MET A 44 -1.71 9.67 11.00
C MET A 44 -0.50 10.03 11.85
N ASN A 45 0.71 9.81 11.35
CA ASN A 45 1.94 10.15 12.07
C ASN A 45 2.07 11.67 12.29
N LYS A 46 1.65 12.48 11.30
CA LYS A 46 1.61 13.95 11.43
C LYS A 46 0.57 14.42 12.45
N ASP A 47 -0.59 13.75 12.51
CA ASP A 47 -1.69 14.14 13.41
C ASP A 47 -1.49 13.67 14.86
N CYS A 48 -0.95 12.46 15.07
CA CYS A 48 -0.78 11.88 16.41
C CYS A 48 0.53 12.26 17.11
N GLY A 49 1.54 12.75 16.36
CA GLY A 49 2.84 13.13 16.92
C GLY A 49 3.68 11.99 17.50
N MET A 50 3.27 10.73 17.29
CA MET A 50 3.99 9.53 17.74
C MET A 50 4.28 8.61 16.55
N PRO A 51 5.54 8.16 16.37
CA PRO A 51 5.89 7.26 15.30
C PRO A 51 5.25 5.88 15.48
N LEU A 52 4.59 5.39 14.43
CA LEU A 52 4.11 4.02 14.34
C LEU A 52 5.31 3.06 14.38
N SER A 53 5.30 2.11 15.31
CA SER A 53 6.39 1.13 15.48
C SER A 53 6.15 -0.21 14.79
N LYS A 54 4.88 -0.52 14.48
CA LYS A 54 4.46 -1.77 13.82
C LYS A 54 3.08 -1.60 13.18
N LEU A 55 2.83 -2.32 12.10
CA LEU A 55 1.55 -2.33 11.39
C LEU A 55 0.89 -3.70 11.56
N HIS A 56 -0.25 -3.75 12.25
CA HIS A 56 -1.08 -4.95 12.30
C HIS A 56 -2.03 -4.97 11.11
N VAL A 57 -2.13 -6.11 10.42
CA VAL A 57 -2.94 -6.26 9.21
C VAL A 57 -3.87 -7.46 9.30
N ASP A 58 -5.06 -7.34 8.71
CA ASP A 58 -6.07 -8.39 8.61
C ASP A 58 -6.75 -8.43 7.22
N GLY A 59 -7.60 -9.43 7.02
CA GLY A 59 -8.40 -9.59 5.81
C GLY A 59 -7.70 -10.40 4.71
N LYS A 60 -8.45 -10.71 3.65
CA LYS A 60 -8.04 -11.69 2.62
C LYS A 60 -6.74 -11.33 1.90
N MET A 61 -6.46 -10.04 1.71
CA MET A 61 -5.24 -9.60 1.01
C MET A 61 -3.96 -9.91 1.79
N THR A 62 -4.04 -10.09 3.12
CA THR A 62 -2.87 -10.43 3.96
C THR A 62 -2.33 -11.83 3.73
N SER A 63 -3.09 -12.69 3.04
CA SER A 63 -2.59 -14.00 2.57
C SER A 63 -1.55 -13.89 1.46
N ASN A 64 -1.40 -12.72 0.82
CA ASN A 64 -0.42 -12.51 -0.25
C ASN A 64 0.93 -12.07 0.32
N ASP A 65 1.91 -12.98 0.32
CA ASP A 65 3.25 -12.71 0.86
C ASP A 65 3.99 -11.58 0.14
N LEU A 66 3.86 -11.48 -1.18
CA LEU A 66 4.48 -10.40 -1.96
C LEU A 66 3.92 -9.04 -1.52
N LEU A 67 2.60 -8.93 -1.36
CA LEU A 67 1.97 -7.69 -0.91
C LEU A 67 2.44 -7.29 0.49
N MET A 68 2.55 -8.26 1.40
CA MET A 68 2.99 -7.99 2.78
C MET A 68 4.46 -7.54 2.83
N GLN A 69 5.32 -8.16 2.03
CA GLN A 69 6.71 -7.74 1.93
C GLN A 69 6.82 -6.34 1.31
N LEU A 70 6.11 -6.07 0.21
CA LEU A 70 6.06 -4.74 -0.42
C LEU A 70 5.59 -3.68 0.56
N GLN A 71 4.57 -3.98 1.36
CA GLN A 71 4.07 -3.05 2.37
C GLN A 71 5.16 -2.76 3.41
N ALA A 72 5.80 -3.80 3.96
CA ALA A 72 6.84 -3.66 4.97
C ALA A 72 8.04 -2.85 4.45
N ASP A 73 8.50 -3.15 3.24
CA ASP A 73 9.59 -2.43 2.58
C ASP A 73 9.26 -0.94 2.38
N LEU A 74 8.00 -0.65 2.05
CA LEU A 74 7.54 0.69 1.72
C LEU A 74 7.26 1.58 2.94
N VAL A 75 6.85 0.99 4.07
CA VAL A 75 6.61 1.73 5.33
C VAL A 75 7.79 1.70 6.30
N GLY A 76 8.75 0.79 6.09
CA GLY A 76 9.95 0.67 6.92
C GLY A 76 9.71 0.18 8.35
N ILE A 77 8.53 -0.39 8.64
CA ILE A 77 8.16 -0.94 9.96
C ILE A 77 7.64 -2.37 9.83
N PRO A 78 7.74 -3.21 10.87
CA PRO A 78 7.25 -4.57 10.84
C PRO A 78 5.75 -4.65 10.54
N VAL A 79 5.38 -5.50 9.57
CA VAL A 79 3.99 -5.84 9.25
C VAL A 79 3.63 -7.18 9.88
N LEU A 80 2.69 -7.17 10.82
CA LEU A 80 2.28 -8.32 11.62
C LEU A 80 0.91 -8.81 11.19
N ARG A 81 0.87 -10.06 10.72
CA ARG A 81 -0.36 -10.76 10.34
C ARG A 81 -0.93 -11.48 11.56
N ALA A 82 -2.24 -11.34 11.79
CA ALA A 82 -2.91 -12.19 12.77
C ALA A 82 -2.89 -13.64 12.27
N GLN A 83 -2.31 -14.56 13.05
CA GLN A 83 -2.48 -15.99 12.80
C GLN A 83 -3.93 -16.35 13.15
N SER A 84 -4.71 -16.71 12.14
CA SER A 84 -6.02 -17.36 12.32
C SER A 84 -5.85 -18.87 12.18
#